data_AF-W0PF17-F1
#
_entry.id   AF-W0PF17-F1
#
_cell.length_a   1.000
_cell.length_b   1.000
_cell.length_c   1.000
_cell.angle_alpha   90.00
_cell.angle_beta   90.00
_cell.angle_gamma   90.00
#
_symmetry.space_group_name_H-M   'P 1'
#
loop_
_entity.id
_entity.type
_entity.pdbx_description
1 polymer ?
#
loop_
_entity_poly.entity_id
_entity_poly.type
_entity_poly.pdbx_seq_one_letter_code
_entity_poly.pdbx_strand_id
1 'polypeptide(L)'
;MPVSQNCVREYPLERASVPSWEIRTVERVWGEPLSEDLILVGGVDGYGWARACRVSSVAANIFEGEYRDQTMLYRGRFRLETEEGKAAPEDALALFYVSHFSYPHGLILYPVTEGPPPVKTLRLVPIDTDGFKFPSTAD
;
A
#
# COMPACT_ATOMS: atom_id res chain seq x y z
N MET A 1 -18.83 -5.61 -6.90
CA MET A 1 -18.06 -6.87 -6.77
C MET A 1 -17.50 -6.93 -5.36
N PRO A 2 -17.50 -8.07 -4.66
CA PRO A 2 -16.95 -8.13 -3.31
C PRO A 2 -15.46 -7.82 -3.40
N VAL A 3 -14.98 -6.86 -2.60
CA VAL A 3 -13.55 -6.55 -2.46
C VAL A 3 -12.87 -7.85 -2.03
N SER A 4 -12.06 -8.39 -2.94
CA SER A 4 -11.35 -9.64 -2.76
C SER A 4 -10.64 -9.63 -1.41
N GLN A 5 -10.98 -10.58 -0.52
CA GLN A 5 -10.39 -10.75 0.82
C GLN A 5 -8.86 -10.99 0.78
N ASN A 6 -8.27 -11.06 -0.42
CA ASN A 6 -6.86 -11.25 -0.68
C ASN A 6 -6.09 -9.94 -0.91
N CYS A 7 -6.75 -8.79 -1.00
CA CYS A 7 -6.09 -7.50 -1.18
C CYS A 7 -6.10 -6.68 0.09
N VAL A 8 -5.09 -5.82 0.23
CA VAL A 8 -5.11 -4.73 1.22
C VAL A 8 -6.35 -3.87 1.06
N ARG A 9 -6.77 -3.23 2.15
CA ARG A 9 -7.97 -2.39 2.17
C ARG A 9 -7.71 -1.03 2.81
N GLU A 10 -8.53 -0.07 2.40
CA GLU A 10 -8.63 1.25 2.99
C GLU A 10 -9.21 1.20 4.41
N TYR A 11 -9.02 2.28 5.18
CA TYR A 11 -9.69 2.43 6.47
C TYR A 11 -11.21 2.46 6.26
N PRO A 12 -12.00 1.70 7.04
CA PRO A 12 -13.43 1.53 6.78
C PRO A 12 -14.32 2.72 7.21
N LEU A 13 -13.76 3.80 7.77
CA LEU A 13 -14.49 5.01 8.15
C LEU A 13 -14.12 6.16 7.21
N GLU A 14 -15.15 6.89 6.76
CA GLU A 14 -15.16 8.02 5.81
C GLU A 14 -13.99 8.07 4.81
N ARG A 15 -14.31 7.84 3.52
CA ARG A 15 -13.38 8.13 2.43
C ARG A 15 -13.03 9.61 2.47
N ALA A 16 -11.80 9.92 2.89
CA ALA A 16 -11.25 11.25 2.77
C ALA A 16 -11.41 11.73 1.32
N SER A 17 -11.97 12.92 1.13
CA SER A 17 -12.08 13.50 -0.20
C SER A 17 -10.68 13.89 -0.67
N VAL A 18 -10.13 13.14 -1.62
CA VAL A 18 -8.87 13.52 -2.27
C VAL A 18 -9.12 14.76 -3.12
N PRO A 19 -8.34 15.83 -2.98
CA PRO A 19 -8.42 16.93 -3.91
C PRO A 19 -8.07 16.46 -5.34
N SER A 20 -8.94 16.72 -6.32
CA SER A 20 -8.75 16.25 -7.71
C SER A 20 -7.45 16.73 -8.38
N TRP A 21 -6.81 17.78 -7.85
CA TRP A 21 -5.54 18.28 -8.34
C TRP A 21 -4.36 17.36 -7.97
N GLU A 22 -4.42 16.64 -6.85
CA GLU A 22 -3.40 15.66 -6.44
C GLU A 22 -3.33 14.49 -7.42
N ILE A 23 -4.50 13.91 -7.75
CA ILE A 23 -4.64 12.84 -8.75
C ILE A 23 -3.98 13.26 -10.07
N ARG A 24 -4.34 14.43 -10.60
CA ARG A 24 -3.81 14.94 -11.88
C ARG A 24 -2.30 15.17 -11.84
N THR A 25 -1.76 15.59 -10.71
CA THR A 25 -0.31 15.79 -10.56
C THR A 25 0.41 14.46 -10.65
N VAL A 26 -0.04 13.45 -9.90
CA VAL A 26 0.56 12.11 -9.93
C VAL A 26 0.47 11.48 -11.32
N GLU A 27 -0.69 11.53 -11.97
CA GLU A 27 -0.83 11.02 -13.33
C GLU A 27 0.09 11.72 -14.34
N ARG A 28 0.30 13.03 -14.17
CA ARG A 28 1.22 13.80 -15.02
C ARG A 28 2.68 13.41 -14.79
N VAL A 29 3.11 13.27 -13.53
CA VAL A 29 4.50 12.90 -13.19
C VAL A 29 4.87 11.56 -13.80
N TRP A 30 3.95 10.60 -13.77
CA TRP A 30 4.20 9.24 -14.25
C TRP A 30 3.76 8.98 -15.69
N GLY A 31 3.03 9.91 -16.31
CA GLY A 31 2.51 9.76 -17.67
C GLY A 31 1.46 8.65 -17.83
N GLU A 32 0.89 8.17 -16.73
CA GLU A 32 -0.05 7.04 -16.70
C GLU A 32 -1.21 7.35 -15.72
N PRO A 33 -2.47 6.99 -16.07
CA PRO A 33 -3.60 7.21 -15.17
C PRO A 33 -3.49 6.41 -13.87
N LEU A 34 -4.17 6.88 -12.82
CA LEU A 34 -4.35 6.11 -11.59
C LEU A 34 -5.39 5.01 -11.82
N SER A 35 -5.02 3.76 -11.54
CA SER A 35 -5.95 2.64 -11.67
C SER A 35 -7.07 2.78 -10.64
N GLU A 36 -8.32 2.52 -11.06
CA GLU A 36 -9.52 2.67 -10.22
C GLU A 36 -9.52 1.77 -8.97
N ASP A 37 -8.64 0.79 -8.97
CA ASP A 37 -8.52 -0.21 -7.92
C ASP A 37 -7.44 0.09 -6.88
N LEU A 38 -6.70 1.18 -7.05
CA LEU A 38 -5.79 1.70 -6.04
C LEU A 38 -6.58 2.40 -4.95
N ILE A 39 -6.24 2.10 -3.70
CA ILE A 39 -6.77 2.79 -2.53
C ILE A 39 -5.88 3.98 -2.19
N LEU A 40 -6.51 5.04 -1.69
CA LEU A 40 -5.79 6.17 -1.11
C LEU A 40 -5.09 5.74 0.17
N VAL A 41 -3.83 6.13 0.31
CA VAL A 41 -3.02 5.97 1.52
C VAL A 41 -2.30 7.29 1.80
N GLY A 42 -1.88 7.53 3.03
CA GLY A 42 -1.27 8.79 3.45
C GLY A 42 -2.30 9.77 4.03
N GLY A 43 -1.95 11.06 4.01
CA GLY A 43 -2.74 12.09 4.66
C GLY A 43 -2.10 13.48 4.59
N VAL A 44 -2.10 14.18 5.74
CA VAL A 44 -1.82 15.63 5.89
C VAL A 44 -0.58 16.11 5.14
N ASP A 45 0.49 15.31 5.13
CA ASP A 45 1.79 15.69 4.55
C ASP A 45 1.97 15.21 3.09
N GLY A 46 1.02 14.42 2.56
CA GLY A 46 1.07 13.87 1.21
C GLY A 46 0.20 12.63 1.05
N TYR A 47 -0.42 12.52 -0.12
CA TYR A 47 -1.22 11.36 -0.52
C TYR A 47 -0.44 10.43 -1.44
N GLY A 48 -0.71 9.15 -1.31
CA GLY A 48 -0.28 8.11 -2.23
C GLY A 48 -1.43 7.17 -2.58
N TRP A 49 -1.20 6.32 -3.57
CA TRP A 49 -2.14 5.34 -4.05
C TRP A 49 -1.48 3.97 -4.01
N ALA A 50 -2.17 2.99 -3.45
CA ALA A 50 -1.61 1.67 -3.26
C ALA A 50 -2.61 0.58 -3.59
N ARG A 51 -2.10 -0.58 -4.03
CA ARG A 51 -2.82 -1.85 -4.00
C ARG A 51 -1.78 -2.94 -3.83
N ALA A 52 -2.09 -3.93 -3.01
CA ALA A 52 -1.29 -5.13 -2.85
C ALA A 52 -2.22 -6.32 -2.61
N CYS A 53 -2.06 -7.38 -3.40
CA CYS A 53 -2.92 -8.56 -3.35
C CYS A 53 -2.09 -9.83 -3.24
N ARG A 54 -2.56 -10.76 -2.40
CA ARG A 54 -1.96 -12.08 -2.23
C ARG A 54 -2.02 -12.83 -3.56
N VAL A 55 -0.90 -13.42 -3.95
CA VAL A 55 -0.79 -14.20 -5.17
C VAL A 55 -0.94 -15.68 -4.84
N SER A 56 -1.86 -16.36 -5.52
CA SER A 56 -2.29 -17.74 -5.18
C SER A 56 -1.21 -18.81 -5.39
N SER A 57 -0.15 -18.51 -6.14
CA SER A 57 0.89 -19.45 -6.57
C SER A 57 2.24 -19.27 -5.86
N VAL A 58 2.30 -18.45 -4.81
CA VAL A 58 3.51 -18.16 -4.02
C VAL A 58 3.21 -18.26 -2.52
N ALA A 59 4.22 -18.06 -1.68
CA ALA A 59 4.06 -18.06 -0.23
C ALA A 59 2.97 -17.06 0.22
N ALA A 60 2.16 -17.44 1.21
CA ALA A 60 0.97 -16.69 1.64
C ALA A 60 1.27 -15.28 2.18
N ASN A 61 2.53 -14.99 2.51
CA ASN A 61 3.00 -13.68 2.93
C ASN A 61 3.52 -12.82 1.76
N ILE A 62 3.43 -13.29 0.52
CA ILE A 62 3.86 -12.55 -0.67
C ILE A 62 2.65 -11.95 -1.38
N PHE A 63 2.78 -10.68 -1.70
CA PHE A 63 1.76 -9.86 -2.34
C PHE A 63 2.34 -9.24 -3.60
N GLU A 64 1.57 -9.09 -4.66
CA GLU A 64 1.91 -8.27 -5.81
C GLU A 64 1.12 -6.98 -5.77
N GLY A 65 1.76 -5.87 -6.14
CA GLY A 65 1.11 -4.59 -6.01
C GLY A 65 1.84 -3.41 -6.62
N GLU A 66 1.22 -2.25 -6.40
CA GLU A 66 1.70 -0.94 -6.76
C GLU A 66 1.61 -0.02 -5.55
N TYR A 67 2.61 0.85 -5.39
CA TYR A 67 2.49 2.10 -4.66
C TYR A 67 2.91 3.23 -5.59
N ARG A 68 2.21 4.36 -5.53
CA ARG A 68 2.53 5.53 -6.34
C ARG A 68 2.14 6.81 -5.62
N ASP A 69 3.05 7.77 -5.56
CA ASP A 69 2.78 9.16 -5.21
C ASP A 69 3.49 10.09 -6.20
N GLN A 70 3.61 11.39 -5.92
CA GLN A 70 4.30 12.33 -6.81
C GLN A 70 5.85 12.19 -6.81
N THR A 71 6.42 11.44 -5.88
CA THR A 71 7.87 11.34 -5.63
C THR A 71 8.46 9.99 -5.96
N MET A 72 7.64 8.94 -5.98
CA MET A 72 8.08 7.56 -6.13
C MET A 72 6.94 6.68 -6.66
N LEU A 73 7.34 5.73 -7.49
CA LEU A 73 6.52 4.62 -7.95
C LEU A 73 7.22 3.33 -7.56
N TYR A 74 6.46 2.40 -7.02
CA TYR A 74 6.87 1.03 -6.79
C TYR A 74 5.88 0.09 -7.47
N ARG A 75 6.36 -0.81 -8.34
CA ARG A 75 5.59 -1.92 -8.89
C ARG A 75 6.38 -3.20 -8.69
N GLY A 76 5.81 -4.17 -7.99
CA GLY A 76 6.51 -5.41 -7.69
C GLY A 76 5.88 -6.17 -6.52
N ARG A 77 6.68 -7.04 -5.92
CA ARG A 77 6.27 -7.88 -4.81
C ARG A 77 6.57 -7.25 -3.46
N PHE A 78 5.63 -7.44 -2.55
CA PHE A 78 5.76 -7.12 -1.14
C PHE A 78 5.78 -8.40 -0.30
N ARG A 79 6.47 -8.35 0.83
CA ARG A 79 6.39 -9.36 1.87
C ARG A 79 5.69 -8.80 3.11
N LEU A 80 4.71 -9.53 3.61
CA LEU A 80 4.01 -9.20 4.84
C LEU A 80 4.85 -9.64 6.06
N GLU A 81 5.21 -8.68 6.88
CA GLU A 81 6.03 -8.86 8.08
C GLU A 81 5.47 -8.05 9.26
N THR A 82 5.83 -8.46 10.48
CA THR A 82 5.66 -7.61 11.66
C THR A 82 6.68 -6.47 11.65
N GLU A 83 6.49 -5.48 12.52
CA GLU A 83 7.45 -4.38 12.68
C GLU A 83 8.88 -4.85 12.99
N GLU A 84 9.02 -5.99 13.67
CA GLU A 84 10.30 -6.64 13.99
C GLU A 84 10.86 -7.52 12.87
N GLY A 85 10.23 -7.56 11.69
CA GLY A 85 10.67 -8.36 10.54
C GLY A 85 10.32 -9.86 10.65
N LYS A 86 9.35 -10.22 11.50
CA LYS A 86 8.90 -11.62 11.64
C LYS A 86 7.73 -11.90 10.71
N ALA A 87 7.47 -13.18 10.46
CA ALA A 87 6.28 -13.60 9.72
C ALA A 87 5.00 -13.11 10.43
N ALA A 88 4.11 -12.48 9.67
CA ALA A 88 2.81 -12.07 10.16
C ALA A 88 1.83 -13.27 10.24
N PRO A 89 0.80 -13.22 11.11
CA PRO A 89 -0.26 -14.23 11.13
C PRO A 89 -1.01 -14.31 9.78
N GLU A 90 -1.45 -15.50 9.39
CA GLU A 90 -2.06 -15.75 8.06
C GLU A 90 -3.36 -14.97 7.81
N ASP A 91 -4.12 -14.73 8.87
CA ASP A 91 -5.40 -14.03 8.90
C ASP A 91 -5.27 -12.52 9.16
N ALA A 92 -4.05 -12.03 9.40
CA ALA A 92 -3.85 -10.67 9.88
C ALA A 92 -4.28 -9.61 8.84
N LEU A 93 -4.18 -9.88 7.54
CA LEU A 93 -4.65 -8.94 6.52
C LEU A 93 -6.15 -8.59 6.67
N ALA A 94 -6.96 -9.56 7.10
CA ALA A 94 -8.40 -9.38 7.31
C ALA A 94 -8.72 -8.55 8.58
N LEU A 95 -7.72 -8.18 9.37
CA LEU A 95 -7.86 -7.36 10.58
C LEU A 95 -7.18 -5.98 10.46
N PHE A 96 -6.43 -5.72 9.38
CA PHE A 96 -5.64 -4.50 9.21
C PHE A 96 -6.10 -3.68 8.00
N TYR A 97 -5.78 -2.40 7.98
CA TYR A 97 -5.95 -1.48 6.85
C TYR A 97 -4.60 -0.82 6.54
N VAL A 98 -4.42 -0.34 5.31
CA VAL A 98 -3.21 0.39 4.92
C VAL A 98 -3.36 1.86 5.28
N SER A 99 -2.41 2.39 6.04
CA SER A 99 -2.40 3.79 6.41
C SER A 99 -1.58 4.63 5.46
N HIS A 100 -0.30 4.31 5.24
CA HIS A 100 0.61 5.11 4.43
C HIS A 100 1.77 4.26 3.92
N PHE A 101 2.61 4.82 3.06
CA PHE A 101 3.88 4.23 2.66
C PHE A 101 5.03 4.98 3.34
N SER A 102 6.03 4.25 3.82
CA SER A 102 7.25 4.81 4.41
C SER A 102 8.45 4.22 3.67
N TYR A 103 9.16 5.02 2.88
CA TYR A 103 10.35 4.52 2.18
C TYR A 103 11.55 4.36 3.13
N PRO A 104 12.33 3.27 3.06
CA PRO A 104 12.18 2.08 2.20
C PRO A 104 11.34 0.95 2.84
N HIS A 105 10.73 1.19 4.00
CA HIS A 105 10.03 0.22 4.83
C HIS A 105 8.75 -0.37 4.23
N GLY A 106 8.11 0.31 3.28
CA GLY A 106 6.93 -0.18 2.57
C GLY A 106 5.60 0.39 3.04
N LEU A 107 4.51 -0.33 2.73
CA LEU A 107 3.18 0.05 3.21
C LEU A 107 3.03 -0.31 4.68
N ILE A 108 2.57 0.65 5.48
CA ILE A 108 2.33 0.51 6.91
C ILE A 108 0.86 0.21 7.16
N LEU A 109 0.60 -0.86 7.91
CA LEU A 109 -0.74 -1.35 8.19
C LEU A 109 -1.05 -1.28 9.69
N TYR A 110 -2.23 -0.77 10.01
CA TYR A 110 -2.75 -0.71 11.38
C TYR A 110 -4.00 -1.57 11.53
N PRO A 111 -4.30 -2.06 12.74
CA PRO A 111 -5.52 -2.81 13.00
C PRO A 111 -6.77 -1.93 12.81
N VAL A 112 -7.85 -2.54 12.33
CA VAL A 112 -9.15 -1.88 12.12
C VAL A 112 -9.89 -1.66 13.44
N THR A 113 -9.71 -2.54 14.43
CA THR A 113 -10.38 -2.48 15.73
C THR A 113 -9.38 -2.23 16.86
N GLU A 114 -9.78 -1.48 17.89
CA GLU A 114 -8.98 -1.19 19.09
C GLU A 114 -8.83 -2.40 20.03
N GLY A 115 -9.59 -3.48 19.84
CA GLY A 115 -9.39 -4.75 20.55
C GLY A 115 -8.04 -5.37 20.18
N PRO A 116 -7.35 -6.08 21.10
CA PRO A 116 -5.94 -6.41 20.94
C PRO A 116 -5.73 -7.29 19.71
N PRO A 117 -5.16 -6.77 18.62
CA PRO A 117 -4.65 -7.62 17.57
C PRO A 117 -3.41 -8.33 18.15
N PRO A 118 -2.99 -9.47 17.60
CA PRO A 118 -1.78 -10.14 18.04
C PRO A 118 -0.51 -9.26 17.90
N VAL A 119 -0.57 -8.20 17.07
CA VAL A 119 0.51 -7.24 16.83
C VAL A 119 -0.03 -5.82 16.64
N LYS A 120 0.77 -4.79 16.95
CA LYS A 120 0.36 -3.38 16.86
C LYS A 120 0.33 -2.84 15.43
N THR A 121 1.27 -3.30 14.60
CA THR A 121 1.52 -2.79 13.26
C THR A 121 2.02 -3.93 12.39
N LEU A 122 1.65 -3.92 11.12
CA LEU A 122 2.22 -4.79 10.09
C LEU A 122 2.84 -3.94 8.98
N ARG A 123 3.72 -4.55 8.20
CA ARG A 123 4.37 -3.93 7.05
C ARG A 123 4.26 -4.84 5.84
N LEU A 124 3.97 -4.25 4.69
CA LEU A 124 4.21 -4.87 3.39
C LEU A 124 5.50 -4.27 2.84
N VAL A 125 6.58 -5.01 3.01
CA VAL A 125 7.95 -4.59 2.68
C VAL A 125 8.23 -4.90 1.20
N PRO A 126 8.63 -3.92 0.38
CA PRO A 126 9.10 -4.15 -0.99
C PRO A 126 10.26 -5.14 -1.03
N ILE A 127 10.19 -6.17 -1.89
CA ILE A 127 11.27 -7.15 -2.02
C ILE A 127 11.93 -7.15 -3.41
N ASP A 128 11.32 -6.49 -4.39
CA ASP A 128 11.89 -6.30 -5.73
C ASP A 128 12.55 -4.93 -5.83
N THR A 129 13.87 -4.84 -5.69
CA THR A 129 14.59 -3.55 -5.63
C THR A 129 14.54 -2.75 -6.94
N ASP A 130 14.38 -3.44 -8.07
CA ASP A 130 14.20 -2.89 -9.42
C ASP A 130 12.78 -2.39 -9.68
N GLY A 131 11.83 -2.69 -8.78
CA GLY A 131 10.45 -2.21 -8.86
C GLY A 131 10.30 -0.72 -8.58
N PHE A 132 11.31 -0.07 -8.00
CA PHE A 132 11.31 1.36 -7.69
C PHE A 132 11.65 2.21 -8.92
N LYS A 133 10.85 3.25 -9.13
CA LYS A 133 11.11 4.35 -10.04
C LYS A 133 10.96 5.66 -9.28
N PHE A 134 11.79 6.63 -9.65
CA PHE A 134 11.73 8.01 -9.17
C PHE A 134 11.50 8.93 -10.39
N PRO A 135 10.76 10.03 -10.25
CA PRO A 135 10.57 10.99 -11.33
C PRO A 135 11.94 11.40 -11.87
N SER A 136 12.08 11.43 -13.19
CA SER A 136 13.25 12.05 -13.79
C SER A 136 13.23 13.53 -13.41
N THR A 137 14.29 14.01 -12.75
CA THR A 137 14.61 15.44 -12.73
C THR A 137 15.07 15.82 -14.15
N ALA A 138 14.13 15.95 -15.07
CA ALA A 138 14.39 16.64 -16.32
C ALA A 138 14.22 18.13 -16.02
N ASP A 139 15.35 18.83 -15.99
CA ASP A 139 15.45 20.30 -16.00
C ASP A 139 14.70 20.92 -17.19
#